data_AF-A0A2H0B9Q5-F1
#
_entry.id   AF-A0A2H0B9Q5-F1
#
_cell.length_a   1.000
_cell.length_b   1.000
_cell.length_c   1.000
_cell.angle_alpha   90.00
_cell.angle_beta   90.00
_cell.angle_gamma   90.00
#
_symmetry.space_group_name_H-M   'P 1'
#
loop_
_entity.id
_entity.type
_entity.pdbx_description
1 polymer ?
#
loop_
_entity_poly.entity_id
_entity_poly.type
_entity_poly.pdbx_seq_one_letter_code
_entity_poly.pdbx_strand_id
1 'polypeptide(L)' 'MASEEKLKKNYDYIVSNKQSLLNSYRNKFILVYEQQVVGSYDTYEASAEAGVITYGIAGNFLVYKILENEPTNFLMLAEL' A
#
# COMPACT_ATOMS: atom_id res chain seq x y z
N MET A 1 18.47 -0.25 7.12
CA MET A 1 18.06 0.88 7.98
C MET A 1 17.38 2.00 7.18
N ALA A 2 18.03 2.64 6.19
CA ALA A 2 17.41 3.76 5.46
C ALA A 2 16.16 3.40 4.60
N SER A 3 16.05 2.15 4.14
CA SER A 3 14.93 1.65 3.33
C SER A 3 13.67 1.38 4.16
N GLU A 4 13.81 0.73 5.32
CA GLU A 4 12.70 0.48 6.26
C GLU A 4 12.09 1.78 6.78
N GLU A 5 12.92 2.78 7.10
CA GLU A 5 12.43 4.08 7.55
C GLU A 5 11.60 4.80 6.46
N LYS A 6 12.02 4.69 5.19
CA LYS A 6 11.27 5.24 4.05
C LYS A 6 9.93 4.53 3.84
N LEU A 7 9.90 3.20 3.93
CA LEU A 7 8.65 2.44 3.84
C LEU A 7 7.72 2.76 5.01
N LYS A 8 8.26 2.92 6.23
CA LYS A 8 7.48 3.35 7.39
C LYS A 8 6.83 4.72 7.17
N LYS A 9 7.56 5.69 6.61
CA LYS A 9 6.99 7.00 6.28
C LYS A 9 5.84 6.90 5.28
N ASN A 10 5.97 6.09 4.24
CA ASN A 10 4.87 5.83 3.29
C ASN A 10 3.66 5.20 3.98
N TYR A 11 3.88 4.26 4.89
CA TYR A 11 2.81 3.64 5.66
C TYR A 11 2.12 4.63 6.62
N ASP A 12 2.90 5.41 7.38
CA ASP A 12 2.39 6.42 8.31
C ASP A 12 1.55 7.49 7.57
N TYR A 13 1.96 7.85 6.34
CA TYR A 13 1.17 8.70 5.44
C TYR A 13 -0.21 8.10 5.15
N ILE A 14 -0.28 6.80 4.82
CA ILE A 14 -1.55 6.12 4.54
C ILE A 14 -2.45 6.12 5.78
N VAL A 15 -1.90 5.74 6.94
CA VAL A 15 -2.66 5.68 8.20
C VAL A 15 -3.23 7.06 8.55
N SER A 16 -2.40 8.11 8.44
CA SER A 16 -2.80 9.49 8.78
C SER A 16 -3.83 10.08 7.81
N ASN A 17 -3.90 9.56 6.58
CA ASN A 17 -4.80 10.06 5.52
C ASN A 17 -5.91 9.06 5.16
N LYS A 18 -6.11 8.01 5.96
CA LYS A 18 -6.97 6.85 5.62
C LYS A 18 -8.36 7.26 5.14
N GLN A 19 -9.01 8.22 5.82
CA GLN A 19 -10.35 8.67 5.43
C GLN A 19 -10.39 9.38 4.07
N SER A 20 -9.40 10.23 3.77
CA SER A 20 -9.30 10.92 2.48
C SER A 20 -9.00 9.94 1.34
N LEU A 21 -8.10 9.00 1.60
CA LEU A 21 -7.75 7.94 0.65
C LEU A 21 -8.93 7.01 0.39
N LEU A 22 -9.74 6.71 1.40
CA LEU A 22 -10.99 5.96 1.25
C LEU A 22 -12.01 6.64 0.35
N ASN A 23 -12.13 7.96 0.43
CA ASN A 23 -13.05 8.70 -0.43
C ASN A 23 -12.61 8.70 -1.90
N SER A 24 -11.29 8.67 -2.15
CA SER A 24 -10.73 8.84 -3.50
C SER A 24 -10.39 7.52 -4.19
N TYR A 25 -10.00 6.49 -3.43
CA TYR A 25 -9.39 5.27 -3.96
C TYR A 25 -10.03 3.99 -3.39
N ARG A 26 -11.29 4.08 -2.95
CA ARG A 26 -12.04 2.92 -2.43
C ARG A 26 -11.90 1.71 -3.35
N ASN A 27 -11.59 0.55 -2.77
CA ASN A 27 -11.41 -0.72 -3.48
C ASN A 27 -10.33 -0.71 -4.57
N LYS A 28 -9.39 0.25 -4.56
CA LYS A 28 -8.21 0.26 -5.43
C LYS A 28 -6.96 -0.15 -4.65
N PHE A 29 -5.94 -0.57 -5.38
CA PHE A 29 -4.56 -0.64 -4.91
C PHE A 29 -3.91 0.70 -5.21
N ILE A 30 -3.42 1.40 -4.20
CA ILE A 30 -2.64 2.61 -4.38
C ILE A 30 -1.15 2.28 -4.37
N LEU A 31 -0.40 2.96 -5.22
CA LEU A 31 1.05 2.99 -5.19
C LEU A 31 1.47 4.27 -4.47
N VAL A 32 2.23 4.12 -3.39
CA VAL A 32 2.72 5.23 -2.57
C VAL A 32 4.23 5.29 -2.62
N TYR A 33 4.76 6.48 -2.91
CA TYR A 33 6.18 6.76 -2.92
C TYR A 33 6.42 8.16 -2.35
N GLU A 34 7.45 8.31 -1.50
CA GLU A 34 7.78 9.55 -0.79
C GLU A 34 6.56 10.26 -0.16
N GLN A 35 5.69 9.48 0.50
CA GLN A 35 4.48 9.94 1.19
C GLN A 35 3.44 10.58 0.26
N GLN A 36 3.37 10.13 -0.99
CA GLN A 36 2.38 10.56 -1.98
C GLN A 36 1.78 9.38 -2.72
N VAL A 37 0.48 9.46 -3.04
CA VAL A 37 -0.15 8.54 -3.99
C VAL A 37 0.30 8.91 -5.39
N VAL A 38 1.08 8.04 -6.02
CA VAL A 38 1.63 8.25 -7.37
C VAL A 38 0.89 7.45 -8.44
N GLY A 39 -0.04 6.58 -8.02
CA GLY A 39 -0.93 5.85 -8.92
C GLY A 39 -1.99 5.05 -8.15
N SER A 40 -3.05 4.68 -8.86
CA SER A 40 -4.12 3.83 -8.34
C SER A 40 -4.55 2.81 -9.39
N TYR A 41 -4.74 1.56 -8.97
CA TYR A 41 -4.91 0.41 -9.86
C TYR A 41 -5.99 -0.52 -9.34
N ASP A 42 -6.56 -1.32 -10.23
CA ASP A 42 -7.57 -2.32 -9.89
C ASP A 42 -7.00 -3.59 -9.27
N THR A 43 -5.78 -3.96 -9.65
CA THR A 43 -5.10 -5.18 -9.21
C THR A 43 -3.79 -4.88 -8.50
N TYR A 44 -3.34 -5.84 -7.67
CA TYR A 44 -2.05 -5.76 -7.01
C TYR A 44 -0.92 -5.76 -8.03
N GLU A 45 -1.01 -6.66 -9.01
CA GLU A 45 0.01 -6.91 -10.04
C GLU A 45 0.28 -5.63 -10.84
N ALA A 46 -0.78 -4.95 -11.31
CA ALA A 46 -0.63 -3.71 -12.06
C ALA A 46 0.03 -2.60 -11.22
N SER A 47 -0.34 -2.50 -9.93
CA SER A 47 0.28 -1.52 -9.02
C SER A 47 1.74 -1.82 -8.74
N ALA A 48 2.09 -3.09 -8.53
CA ALA A 48 3.45 -3.52 -8.24
C ALA A 48 4.35 -3.38 -9.47
N GLU A 49 3.87 -3.80 -10.64
CA GLU A 49 4.57 -3.67 -11.92
C GLU A 49 4.86 -2.20 -12.23
N ALA A 50 3.87 -1.32 -12.08
CA ALA A 50 4.08 0.13 -12.26
C ALA A 50 5.12 0.70 -11.29
N GLY A 51 5.14 0.22 -10.03
CA GLY A 51 6.17 0.58 -9.05
C GLY A 51 7.57 0.16 -9.48
N VAL A 52 7.73 -1.09 -9.92
CA VAL A 52 9.03 -1.63 -10.39
C VAL A 52 9.51 -0.91 -11.65
N ILE A 53 8.62 -0.66 -12.61
CA ILE A 53 8.96 0.06 -13.85
C ILE A 53 9.43 1.48 -13.54
N THR A 54 8.75 2.18 -12.62
CA THR A 54 9.01 3.60 -12.36
C THR A 54 10.20 3.82 -11.41
N TYR A 55 10.32 3.00 -10.36
CA TYR A 55 11.27 3.22 -9.27
C TYR A 55 12.35 2.14 -9.16
N GLY A 56 12.29 1.11 -10.00
CA GLY A 56 13.20 -0.03 -10.00
C GLY A 56 12.90 -1.07 -8.91
N ILE A 57 13.52 -2.25 -9.03
CA ILE A 57 13.36 -3.38 -8.10
C ILE A 57 13.85 -3.02 -6.68
N ALA A 58 14.83 -2.11 -6.59
CA ALA A 58 15.36 -1.59 -5.31
C ALA A 58 14.59 -0.35 -4.80
N GLY A 59 13.51 0.05 -5.48
CA GLY A 59 12.69 1.20 -5.10
C GLY A 59 11.89 0.94 -3.82
N ASN A 60 11.88 1.91 -2.90
CA ASN A 60 11.14 1.82 -1.63
C ASN A 60 9.70 2.33 -1.76
N PHE A 61 8.95 1.82 -2.74
CA PHE A 61 7.52 2.12 -2.91
C PHE A 61 6.65 1.14 -2.12
N LEU A 62 5.43 1.57 -1.79
CA LEU A 62 4.45 0.78 -1.06
C LEU A 62 3.21 0.56 -1.92
N VAL A 63 2.81 -0.69 -2.12
CA VAL A 63 1.51 -1.04 -2.67
C VAL A 63 0.56 -1.30 -1.51
N TYR A 64 -0.59 -0.63 -1.49
CA TYR A 64 -1.55 -0.74 -0.39
C TYR A 64 -2.98 -0.84 -0.92
N LYS A 65 -3.76 -1.80 -0.40
CA LYS A 65 -5.18 -1.93 -0.73
C LYS A 65 -6.02 -1.02 0.15
N ILE A 66 -6.80 -0.14 -0.47
CA ILE A 66 -7.73 0.73 0.25
C ILE A 66 -9.07 0.02 0.41
N LEU A 67 -9.36 -0.41 1.64
CA LEU A 67 -10.60 -1.06 2.05
C LEU A 67 -11.26 -0.25 3.16
N GLU A 68 -12.59 -0.15 3.10
CA GLU A 68 -13.39 0.56 4.11
C GLU A 68 -13.20 -0.03 5.51
N ASN A 69 -13.14 -1.35 5.58
CA ASN A 69 -12.83 -2.10 6.79
C ASN A 69 -11.51 -2.84 6.58
N GLU A 70 -10.69 -2.95 7.62
CA GLU A 70 -9.58 -3.90 7.58
C GLU A 70 -10.14 -5.32 7.46
N PRO A 71 -9.52 -6.19 6.66
CA PRO A 71 -9.98 -7.57 6.55
C PRO A 71 -10.08 -8.17 7.96
N THR A 72 -11.24 -8.72 8.31
CA THR A 72 -11.41 -9.48 9.55
C THR A 72 -10.56 -10.76 9.41
N ASN A 73 -9.33 -10.70 9.91
CA ASN A 73 -8.42 -11.84 9.92
C ASN A 73 -8.83 -12.75 11.09
N PHE A 74 -9.16 -14.01 10.79
CA PHE A 74 -9.30 -15.05 11.80
C PHE A 74 -7.97 -15.79 11.93
N LEU A 75 -7.32 -15.68 13.09
CA LEU A 75 -6.18 -16.53 13.42
C LEU A 75 -6.74 -17.88 13.88
N MET A 76 -6.66 -18.90 13.03
CA MET A 76 -6.95 -20.28 13.41
C MET A 76 -5.64 -21.03 13.63
N LEU A 77 -5.44 -21.55 14.83
CA LEU A 77 -4.41 -22.56 15.10
C LEU A 77 -4.97 -23.89 14.61
N ALA A 78 -4.35 -24.49 13.60
CA ALA A 78 -4.59 -25.87 13.26
C ALA A 78 -3.86 -26.73 14.30
N GLU A 79 -4.59 -27.29 15.25
CA GLU A 79 -4.06 -28.37 16.09
C GLU A 79 -4.04 -29.66 15.23
N LEU A 80 -2.85 -30.28 15.15
CA LEU A 80 -2.61 -31.58 14.52
C LEU A 80 -3.04 -32.73 15.44
#